data_AF-A0A4Q5C6J9-F1
#
_entry.id   AF-A0A4Q5C6J9-F1
#
_cell.length_a   1.000
_cell.length_b   1.000
_cell.length_c   1.000
_cell.angle_alpha   90.00
_cell.angle_beta   90.00
_cell.angle_gamma   90.00
#
_symmetry.space_group_name_H-M   'P 1'
#
loop_
_entity.id
_entity.type
_entity.pdbx_description
1 polymer ?
#
loop_
_entity_poly.entity_id
_entity_poly.type
_entity_poly.pdbx_seq_one_letter_code
_entity_poly.pdbx_strand_id
1 'polypeptide(L)' 'MNIPKKIEKLIDQRCRYAEMVEKIDYELSTWLKKNKINVDEQDVFGGCEIYHNPIGSANRIRKEILEK' A
#
# COMPACT_ATOMS: atom_id res chain seq x y z
N MET A 1 -29.35 12.04 -13.06
CA MET A 1 -28.97 12.59 -11.74
C MET A 1 -27.56 13.14 -11.84
N ASN A 2 -27.28 14.30 -11.23
CA ASN A 2 -25.93 14.87 -11.20
C ASN A 2 -25.24 14.48 -9.90
N ILE A 3 -23.97 14.07 -9.97
CA ILE A 3 -23.13 13.82 -8.80
C ILE A 3 -22.79 15.19 -8.16
N PRO A 4 -22.96 15.38 -6.84
CA PRO A 4 -22.55 16.63 -6.21
C PRO A 4 -21.04 16.86 -6.36
N LYS A 5 -20.62 18.08 -6.70
CA LYS A 5 -19.20 18.45 -6.91
C LYS A 5 -18.27 18.02 -5.77
N LYS A 6 -18.76 18.07 -4.53
CA LYS A 6 -18.00 17.60 -3.35
C LYS A 6 -17.73 16.10 -3.41
N ILE A 7 -18.71 15.30 -3.83
CA ILE A 7 -18.59 13.85 -3.93
C ILE A 7 -17.65 13.49 -5.08
N GLU A 8 -17.77 14.16 -6.24
CA GLU A 8 -16.85 13.97 -7.37
C GLU A 8 -15.40 14.22 -6.95
N LYS A 9 -15.14 15.32 -6.23
CA LYS A 9 -13.81 15.63 -5.70
C LYS A 9 -13.28 14.56 -4.76
N LEU A 10 -14.13 13.99 -3.91
CA LEU A 10 -13.72 12.91 -3.00
C LEU A 10 -13.37 11.62 -3.76
N ILE A 11 -14.12 11.30 -4.83
CA ILE A 11 -13.85 10.15 -5.70
C ILE A 11 -12.49 10.35 -6.40
N ASP A 12 -12.25 11.53 -6.97
CA ASP A 12 -10.98 11.87 -7.61
C ASP A 12 -9.79 11.78 -6.65
N GLN A 13 -9.96 12.30 -5.43
CA GLN A 13 -8.91 12.25 -4.41
C GLN A 13 -8.61 10.81 -4.00
N ARG A 14 -9.64 9.98 -3.82
CA ARG A 14 -9.47 8.55 -3.53
C ARG A 14 -8.72 7.83 -4.65
N CYS A 15 -9.04 8.11 -5.92
CA CYS A 15 -8.34 7.52 -7.06
C CYS A 15 -6.85 7.87 -7.04
N ARG A 16 -6.52 9.15 -6.86
CA ARG A 16 -5.12 9.62 -6.80
C ARG A 16 -4.35 8.99 -5.63
N TYR A 17 -4.98 8.86 -4.46
CA TYR A 17 -4.33 8.22 -3.32
C TYR A 17 -4.09 6.73 -3.55
N ALA A 18 -5.01 6.02 -4.21
CA ALA A 18 -4.78 4.63 -4.60
C ALA A 18 -3.59 4.48 -5.55
N GLU A 19 -3.49 5.33 -6.57
CA GLU A 19 -2.35 5.36 -7.50
C GLU A 19 -1.02 5.65 -6.79
N MET A 20 -1.03 6.61 -5.85
CA MET A 20 0.16 6.93 -5.06
C MET A 20 0.60 5.78 -4.16
N VAL A 21 -0.35 5.13 -3.48
CA VAL A 21 -0.07 3.97 -2.62
C VAL A 21 0.50 2.83 -3.47
N GLU A 22 -0.12 2.49 -4.60
CA GLU A 22 0.34 1.41 -5.47
C GLU A 22 1.76 1.65 -5.99
N LYS A 23 2.08 2.88 -6.41
CA LYS A 23 3.44 3.22 -6.86
C LYS A 23 4.47 3.01 -5.76
N ILE A 24 4.19 3.52 -4.55
CA ILE A 24 5.11 3.42 -3.41
C ILE A 24 5.27 1.96 -2.99
N ASP A 25 4.17 1.22 -2.94
CA ASP A 25 4.16 -0.19 -2.59
C ASP A 25 4.94 -1.03 -3.60
N TYR A 26 4.79 -0.77 -4.90
CA TYR A 26 5.57 -1.46 -5.93
C TYR A 26 7.09 -1.23 -5.77
N GLU A 27 7.50 0.01 -5.48
CA GLU A 27 8.92 0.35 -5.24
C GLU A 27 9.46 -0.38 -3.99
N LEU A 28 8.71 -0.36 -2.88
CA LEU A 28 9.06 -1.06 -1.64
C LEU A 28 9.15 -2.58 -1.86
N SER A 29 8.11 -3.16 -2.45
CA SER A 29 7.98 -4.59 -2.71
C SER A 29 9.10 -5.10 -3.62
N THR A 30 9.47 -4.32 -4.64
CA THR A 30 10.60 -4.62 -5.52
C THR A 30 11.92 -4.62 -4.75
N TRP A 31 12.13 -3.64 -3.85
CA TRP A 31 13.32 -3.58 -3.01
C TRP A 31 13.40 -4.79 -2.05
N LEU A 32 12.29 -5.14 -1.39
CA LEU A 32 12.20 -6.31 -0.49
C LEU A 32 12.56 -7.59 -1.25
N LYS A 33 11.96 -7.80 -2.42
CA LYS A 33 12.22 -8.95 -3.28
C LYS A 33 13.68 -9.02 -3.74
N LYS A 34 14.27 -7.91 -4.18
CA LYS A 34 15.69 -7.83 -4.59
C LYS A 34 16.62 -8.22 -3.45
N ASN A 35 16.29 -7.81 -2.22
CA ASN A 35 17.05 -8.15 -1.03
C ASN A 35 16.67 -9.52 -0.45
N LYS A 36 15.81 -10.31 -1.10
CA LYS A 36 15.32 -11.63 -0.63
C LYS A 36 14.61 -11.59 0.72
N ILE A 37 14.03 -10.45 1.11
CA ILE A 37 13.27 -10.31 2.36
C ILE A 37 11.88 -10.84 2.09
N ASN A 38 11.48 -11.87 2.82
CA ASN A 38 10.18 -12.52 2.62
C ASN A 38 9.15 -11.82 3.51
N VAL A 39 8.12 -11.28 2.90
CA VAL A 39 7.00 -10.62 3.59
C VAL A 39 5.73 -11.28 3.07
N ASP A 40 4.71 -11.38 3.93
CA ASP A 40 3.39 -11.87 3.55
C ASP A 40 2.81 -11.07 2.36
N GLU A 41 2.22 -11.76 1.38
CA GLU A 41 1.63 -11.12 0.19
C GLU A 41 0.46 -10.19 0.53
N GLN A 42 -0.15 -10.32 1.72
CA GLN A 42 -1.15 -9.37 2.19
C GLN A 42 -0.55 -8.00 2.56
N ASP A 43 0.76 -7.91 2.77
CA ASP A 43 1.49 -6.69 3.18
C ASP A 43 2.18 -5.95 2.03
N VAL A 44 2.22 -6.53 0.83
CA VAL A 44 2.98 -6.02 -0.33
C VAL A 44 2.22 -6.26 -1.64
N PHE A 45 2.67 -5.67 -2.75
CA PHE A 45 2.09 -5.83 -4.09
C PHE A 45 0.55 -5.67 -4.15
N GLY A 46 0.04 -4.63 -3.51
CA GLY A 46 -1.40 -4.34 -3.47
C GLY A 46 -2.19 -5.22 -2.48
N GLY A 47 -1.50 -5.92 -1.58
CA GLY A 47 -2.09 -6.75 -0.53
C GLY A 47 -3.07 -5.99 0.37
N CYS A 48 -4.03 -6.71 0.97
CA CYS A 48 -5.14 -6.06 1.65
C CYS A 48 -4.75 -5.34 2.95
N GLU A 49 -3.68 -5.76 3.63
CA GLU A 49 -3.25 -5.15 4.89
C GLU A 49 -2.69 -3.73 4.68
N ILE A 50 -2.27 -3.38 3.47
CA ILE A 50 -1.90 -2.02 3.08
C ILE A 50 -3.05 -1.04 3.34
N TYR A 51 -4.29 -1.48 3.16
CA TYR A 51 -5.49 -0.65 3.32
C TYR A 51 -6.25 -0.98 4.62
N HIS A 52 -6.32 -2.26 5.00
CA HIS A 52 -7.08 -2.72 6.15
C HIS A 52 -6.38 -2.39 7.48
N ASN A 53 -5.05 -2.53 7.52
CA ASN A 53 -4.25 -2.37 8.73
C ASN A 53 -2.85 -1.84 8.39
N PRO A 54 -2.75 -0.61 7.83
CA PRO A 54 -1.49 -0.07 7.31
C PRO A 54 -0.38 0.00 8.36
N ILE A 55 -0.73 0.27 9.63
CA ILE A 55 0.25 0.35 10.73
C ILE A 55 0.77 -1.05 11.07
N GLY A 56 -0.11 -2.05 11.18
CA GLY A 56 0.29 -3.44 11.43
C GLY A 56 1.16 -3.98 10.30
N SER A 57 0.76 -3.72 9.06
CA SER A 57 1.53 -4.05 7.86
C SER A 57 2.94 -3.46 7.89
N ALA A 58 3.04 -2.15 8.13
CA ALA A 58 4.34 -1.48 8.22
C ALA A 58 5.23 -2.04 9.36
N ASN A 59 4.64 -2.44 10.49
CA ASN A 59 5.39 -3.02 11.59
C ASN A 59 5.92 -4.43 11.27
N ARG A 60 5.12 -5.26 10.59
CA ARG A 60 5.57 -6.58 10.12
C ARG A 60 6.69 -6.45 9.08
N ILE A 61 6.54 -5.58 8.10
CA ILE A 61 7.61 -5.30 7.11
C ILE A 61 8.90 -4.87 7.79
N ARG A 62 8.83 -3.91 8.74
CA ARG A 62 10.02 -3.46 9.49
C ARG A 62 10.67 -4.60 10.27
N LYS A 63 9.88 -5.49 10.87
CA LYS A 63 10.37 -6.66 11.58
C LYS A 63 11.15 -7.58 10.65
N GLU A 64 10.58 -7.95 9.49
CA GLU A 64 11.25 -8.80 8.49
C GLU A 64 12.53 -8.17 7.93
N ILE A 65 12.60 -6.83 7.84
CA ILE A 65 13.81 -6.11 7.45
C ILE A 65 14.91 -6.23 8.53
N LEU A 66 14.55 -6.13 9.80
CA LEU A 66 15.51 -6.12 10.93
C LEU A 66 15.99 -7.51 11.31
N GLU A 67 15.21 -8.56 11.05
CA GLU A 67 15.55 -9.95 11.35
C GLU A 67 16.42 -10.62 10.27
N LYS A 68 16.82 -9.85 9.25
CA LYS A 68 17.54 -10.32 8.08
C LYS A 68 19.03 -9.98 8.09
#